data_AF-B6Y9R3-F1
#
_entry.id   AF-B6Y9R3-F1
#
_cell.length_a   1.000
_cell.length_b   1.000
_cell.length_c   1.000
_cell.angle_alpha   90.00
_cell.angle_beta   90.00
_cell.angle_gamma   90.00
#
_symmetry.space_group_name_H-M   'P 1'
#
loop_
_entity.id
_entity.type
_entity.pdbx_description
1 polymer ?
#
loop_
_entity_poly.entity_id
_entity_poly.type
_entity_poly.pdbx_seq_one_letter_code
_entity_poly.pdbx_strand_id
1 'polypeptide(L)'
;MQTEIEYEYMKERLQCLQLDPELLAIAANNLIITPKVHLSFCHEEINYIKEIAKERFKPDILAVDPLRNIFNSEYGNENDNSAMLFFLQKTLEKLRNAINPNAGIILTHHTKKLSKKMLEEDPFQA
;
A
#
# COMPACT_ATOMS: atom_id res chain seq x y z
N MET A 1 9.69 -3.65 19.56
CA MET A 1 10.16 -3.14 18.26
C MET A 1 9.24 -3.73 17.20
N GLN A 2 8.42 -2.90 16.55
CA GLN A 2 7.61 -3.35 15.41
C GLN A 2 8.54 -3.47 14.22
N THR A 3 8.98 -4.68 13.93
CA THR A 3 9.84 -4.97 12.78
C THR A 3 8.94 -5.01 11.55
N GLU A 4 9.06 -4.03 10.68
CA GLU A 4 8.53 -4.19 9.33
C GLU A 4 9.14 -5.44 8.69
N ILE A 5 8.30 -6.24 8.05
CA ILE A 5 8.74 -7.46 7.39
C ILE A 5 9.45 -7.03 6.11
N GLU A 6 10.78 -7.10 6.08
CA GLU A 6 11.55 -6.89 4.86
C GLU A 6 11.25 -7.99 3.82
N TYR A 7 11.43 -7.67 2.54
CA TYR A 7 11.05 -8.55 1.43
C TYR A 7 11.67 -9.95 1.54
N GLU A 8 12.96 -10.05 1.87
CA GLU A 8 13.62 -11.36 2.02
C GLU A 8 13.04 -12.16 3.20
N TYR A 9 12.74 -11.52 4.32
CA TYR A 9 12.10 -12.18 5.45
C TYR A 9 10.66 -12.61 5.13
N MET A 10 9.91 -11.81 4.38
CA MET A 10 8.58 -12.19 3.89
C MET A 10 8.68 -13.43 2.99
N LYS A 11 9.64 -13.43 2.07
CA LYS A 11 9.87 -14.53 1.13
C LYS A 11 10.23 -15.83 1.86
N GLU A 12 11.13 -15.78 2.84
CA GLU A 12 11.45 -16.93 3.70
C GLU A 12 10.19 -17.47 4.41
N ARG A 13 9.37 -16.57 4.98
CA ARG A 13 8.12 -16.98 5.63
C ARG A 13 7.14 -17.63 4.66
N LEU A 14 6.98 -17.09 3.45
CA LEU A 14 6.12 -17.66 2.42
C LEU A 14 6.59 -19.07 2.02
N GLN A 15 7.91 -19.29 1.93
CA GLN A 15 8.47 -20.61 1.64
C GLN A 15 8.18 -21.62 2.77
N CYS A 16 8.15 -21.18 4.03
CA CYS A 16 7.79 -22.03 5.16
C CYS A 16 6.30 -22.42 5.22
N LEU A 17 5.40 -21.69 4.54
CA LEU A 17 3.96 -21.97 4.59
C LEU A 17 3.51 -23.22 3.83
N GLN A 18 4.42 -23.91 3.12
CA GLN A 18 4.13 -25.12 2.33
C GLN A 18 2.84 -24.99 1.49
N LEU A 19 2.75 -23.88 0.73
CA LEU A 19 1.58 -23.58 -0.09
C LEU A 19 1.42 -24.62 -1.22
N ASP A 20 0.17 -24.97 -1.51
CA ASP A 20 -0.20 -25.83 -2.62
C ASP A 20 0.42 -25.31 -3.95
N PRO A 21 1.14 -26.14 -4.73
CA PRO A 21 1.67 -25.76 -6.03
C PRO A 21 0.63 -25.16 -6.97
N GLU A 22 -0.63 -25.61 -6.92
CA GLU A 22 -1.70 -25.04 -7.75
C GLU A 22 -2.02 -23.59 -7.32
N LEU A 23 -2.10 -23.35 -6.00
CA LEU A 23 -2.31 -22.01 -5.44
C LEU A 23 -1.14 -21.08 -5.79
N LEU A 24 0.10 -21.57 -5.75
CA LEU A 24 1.28 -20.82 -6.15
C LEU A 24 1.23 -20.42 -7.63
N ALA A 25 0.79 -21.33 -8.51
CA ALA A 25 0.64 -21.03 -9.94
C ALA A 25 -0.45 -19.97 -10.18
N ILE A 26 -1.56 -20.01 -9.44
CA ILE A 26 -2.59 -18.97 -9.48
C ILE A 26 -2.02 -17.64 -8.98
N ALA A 27 -1.35 -17.63 -7.83
CA ALA A 27 -0.79 -16.41 -7.24
C ALA A 27 0.26 -15.76 -8.15
N ALA A 28 1.13 -16.55 -8.80
CA ALA A 28 2.16 -16.04 -9.71
C ALA A 28 1.61 -15.21 -10.87
N ASN A 29 0.35 -15.43 -11.25
CA ASN A 29 -0.33 -14.70 -12.33
C ASN A 29 -1.23 -13.55 -11.82
N ASN A 30 -1.52 -13.50 -10.52
CA ASN A 30 -2.53 -12.60 -9.95
C ASN A 30 -2.02 -11.77 -8.76
N LEU A 31 -0.73 -11.85 -8.43
CA LEU A 31 -0.10 -11.12 -7.34
C LEU A 31 1.20 -10.45 -7.79
N ILE A 32 1.30 -9.15 -7.56
CA ILE A 32 2.54 -8.38 -7.68
C ILE A 32 2.92 -7.93 -6.26
N ILE A 33 4.12 -8.28 -5.83
CA ILE A 33 4.70 -7.77 -4.58
C ILE A 33 5.95 -6.98 -4.94
N THR A 34 6.03 -5.75 -4.44
CA THR A 34 7.21 -4.90 -4.58
C THR A 34 8.08 -5.01 -3.33
N PRO A 35 9.42 -4.89 -3.45
CA PRO A 35 10.25 -4.64 -2.28
C PRO A 35 9.86 -3.32 -1.60
N LYS A 36 10.41 -3.06 -0.40
CA LYS A 36 10.21 -1.77 0.27
C LYS A 36 10.72 -0.65 -0.61
N VAL A 37 9.80 0.20 -1.07
CA VAL A 37 10.08 1.34 -1.93
C VAL A 37 9.68 2.61 -1.18
N HIS A 38 10.57 3.60 -1.18
CA HIS A 38 10.21 4.96 -0.79
C HIS A 38 9.76 5.66 -2.06
N LEU A 39 8.45 5.79 -2.24
CA LEU A 39 7.87 6.42 -3.42
C LEU A 39 7.43 7.82 -3.05
N SER A 40 7.88 8.80 -3.83
CA SER A 40 7.32 10.16 -3.76
C SER A 40 5.96 10.25 -4.48
N PHE A 41 5.63 9.22 -5.26
CA PHE A 41 4.51 9.15 -6.18
C PHE A 41 4.41 10.38 -7.10
N CYS A 42 5.57 10.82 -7.57
CA CYS A 42 5.64 11.71 -8.72
C CYS A 42 5.00 11.04 -9.96
N HIS A 43 4.66 11.84 -10.96
CA HIS A 43 4.02 11.35 -12.18
C HIS A 43 4.82 10.22 -12.87
N GLU A 44 6.16 10.23 -12.77
CA GLU A 44 7.03 9.21 -13.34
C GLU A 44 6.91 7.85 -12.63
N GLU A 45 6.90 7.82 -11.30
CA GLU A 45 6.78 6.58 -10.51
C GLU A 45 5.40 5.93 -10.71
N ILE A 46 4.34 6.75 -10.75
CA ILE A 46 2.98 6.27 -11.03
C ILE A 46 2.93 5.63 -12.43
N ASN A 47 3.56 6.26 -13.43
CA ASN A 47 3.62 5.72 -14.78
C ASN A 47 4.39 4.40 -14.83
N TYR A 48 5.50 4.28 -14.11
CA TYR A 48 6.28 3.04 -14.03
C TYR A 48 5.45 1.89 -13.44
N ILE A 49 4.77 2.11 -12.32
CA ILE A 49 3.90 1.10 -11.69
C ILE A 49 2.74 0.72 -12.62
N LYS A 50 2.16 1.72 -13.31
CA LYS A 50 1.09 1.50 -14.29
C LYS A 50 1.55 0.59 -15.43
N GLU A 51 2.72 0.84 -16.02
CA GLU A 51 3.20 0.01 -17.13
C GLU A 51 3.52 -1.42 -16.65
N ILE A 52 4.10 -1.61 -15.46
CA ILE A 52 4.29 -2.95 -14.88
C ILE A 52 2.94 -3.67 -14.69
N ALA A 53 1.95 -3.00 -14.09
CA ALA A 53 0.64 -3.60 -13.88
C ALA A 53 0.00 -3.98 -15.23
N LYS A 54 0.08 -3.09 -16.23
CA LYS A 54 -0.43 -3.35 -17.57
C LYS A 54 0.24 -4.54 -18.26
N GLU A 55 1.55 -4.73 -18.07
CA GLU A 55 2.29 -5.87 -18.62
C GLU A 55 1.97 -7.20 -17.92
N ARG A 56 1.68 -7.16 -16.62
CA ARG A 56 1.44 -8.35 -15.78
C ARG A 56 -0.03 -8.73 -15.73
N PHE A 57 -0.85 -7.91 -15.07
CA PHE A 57 -2.30 -8.04 -14.99
C PHE A 57 -2.90 -6.77 -14.39
N LYS A 58 -4.18 -6.51 -14.66
CA LYS A 58 -4.91 -5.38 -14.07
C LYS A 58 -5.41 -5.76 -12.66
N PRO A 59 -4.83 -5.22 -11.57
CA PRO A 59 -5.25 -5.58 -10.22
C PRO A 59 -6.61 -4.96 -9.86
N ASP A 60 -7.41 -5.73 -9.13
CA ASP A 60 -8.66 -5.23 -8.52
C ASP A 60 -8.46 -4.72 -7.10
N ILE A 61 -7.31 -5.02 -6.48
CA ILE A 61 -6.95 -4.57 -5.14
C ILE A 61 -5.52 -4.01 -5.18
N LEU A 62 -5.36 -2.80 -4.64
CA LEU A 62 -4.07 -2.18 -4.36
C LEU A 62 -3.87 -2.15 -2.84
N ALA A 63 -2.88 -2.89 -2.34
CA ALA A 63 -2.56 -2.95 -0.91
C ALA A 63 -1.27 -2.17 -0.62
N VAL A 64 -1.32 -1.26 0.35
CA VAL A 64 -0.16 -0.53 0.86
C VAL A 64 0.01 -0.84 2.34
N ASP A 65 1.13 -1.46 2.68
CA ASP A 65 1.47 -1.82 4.06
C ASP A 65 2.95 -1.55 4.36
N PRO A 66 3.28 -0.60 5.26
CA PRO A 66 2.43 0.47 5.80
C PRO A 66 2.40 1.73 4.93
N LEU A 67 1.36 2.55 5.10
CA LEU A 67 1.21 3.82 4.36
C LEU A 67 2.36 4.80 4.56
N ARG A 68 3.05 4.74 5.70
CA ARG A 68 4.19 5.62 6.00
C ARG A 68 5.36 5.50 5.02
N ASN A 69 5.47 4.38 4.30
CA ASN A 69 6.51 4.21 3.26
C ASN A 69 6.27 5.08 2.02
N ILE A 70 5.04 5.57 1.87
CA ILE A 70 4.62 6.35 0.71
C ILE A 70 4.03 7.71 1.08
N PHE A 71 3.88 7.98 2.38
CA PHE A 71 3.43 9.27 2.86
C PHE A 71 4.57 10.28 2.76
N ASN A 72 4.32 11.41 2.08
CA ASN A 72 5.29 12.49 1.94
C ASN A 72 5.05 13.55 3.02
N SER A 73 6.10 13.88 3.78
CA SER A 73 6.07 14.90 4.83
C SER A 73 5.82 16.32 4.32
N GLU A 74 5.92 16.57 3.01
CA GLU A 74 5.50 17.82 2.38
C GLU A 74 4.00 18.09 2.55
N TYR A 75 3.18 17.05 2.75
CA TYR A 75 1.76 17.21 3.05
C TYR A 75 1.51 17.65 4.50
N GLY A 76 2.53 17.55 5.37
CA GLY A 76 2.43 17.79 6.79
C GLY A 76 2.78 16.53 7.59
N ASN A 77 2.16 16.41 8.77
CA ASN A 77 2.29 15.22 9.61
C ASN A 77 1.27 14.16 9.14
N GLU A 78 1.63 12.88 9.11
CA GLU A 78 0.67 11.78 8.84
C GLU A 78 -0.52 11.75 9.81
N ASN A 79 -0.35 12.41 10.96
CA ASN A 79 -1.37 12.59 11.99
C ASN A 79 -2.28 13.80 11.78
N ASP A 80 -2.04 14.60 10.75
CA ASP A 80 -2.91 15.70 10.37
C ASP A 80 -3.96 15.18 9.37
N ASN A 81 -5.24 15.25 9.74
CA ASN A 81 -6.36 14.83 8.90
C ASN A 81 -6.37 15.50 7.52
N SER A 82 -5.95 16.78 7.44
CA SER A 82 -5.90 17.53 6.19
C SER A 82 -4.77 17.01 5.30
N ALA A 83 -3.60 16.76 5.89
CA ALA A 83 -2.45 16.18 5.21
C ALA A 83 -2.76 14.78 4.68
N MET A 84 -3.40 13.95 5.50
CA MET A 84 -3.82 12.61 5.14
C MET A 84 -4.87 12.64 4.03
N LEU A 85 -5.92 13.45 4.15
CA LEU A 85 -6.95 13.57 3.11
C LEU A 85 -6.33 14.02 1.77
N PHE A 86 -5.41 14.98 1.82
CA PHE A 86 -4.70 15.44 0.63
C PHE A 86 -3.85 14.32 0.03
N PHE A 87 -3.13 13.56 0.84
CA PHE A 87 -2.38 12.39 0.38
C PHE A 87 -3.29 11.34 -0.27
N LEU A 88 -4.41 10.98 0.37
CA LEU A 88 -5.38 10.01 -0.19
C LEU A 88 -5.87 10.46 -1.58
N GLN A 89 -6.27 11.74 -1.71
CA GLN A 89 -6.83 12.28 -2.97
C GLN A 89 -5.77 12.56 -4.05
N LYS A 90 -4.62 13.11 -3.68
CA LYS A 90 -3.62 13.57 -4.67
C LYS A 90 -2.62 12.51 -5.05
N THR A 91 -2.46 11.48 -4.22
CA THR A 91 -1.51 10.40 -4.45
C THR A 91 -2.23 9.10 -4.77
N LEU A 92 -3.01 8.56 -3.82
CA LEU A 92 -3.57 7.22 -3.96
C LEU A 92 -4.71 7.13 -4.98
N GLU A 93 -5.59 8.13 -5.06
CA GLU A 93 -6.61 8.15 -6.10
C GLU A 93 -5.98 8.26 -7.50
N LYS A 94 -4.89 9.03 -7.67
CA LYS A 94 -4.17 9.09 -8.95
C LYS A 94 -3.57 7.75 -9.32
N LEU A 95 -2.92 7.07 -8.37
CA LEU A 95 -2.37 5.74 -8.57
C LEU A 95 -3.47 4.74 -8.97
N ARG A 96 -4.58 4.71 -8.22
CA ARG A 96 -5.74 3.87 -8.54
C ARG A 96 -6.26 4.17 -9.93
N ASN A 97 -6.50 5.44 -10.26
CA ASN A 97 -7.05 5.82 -11.56
C ASN A 97 -6.09 5.49 -12.71
N ALA A 98 -4.78 5.55 -12.47
CA ALA A 98 -3.77 5.17 -13.45
C ALA A 98 -3.73 3.65 -13.71
N ILE A 99 -3.91 2.83 -12.67
CA ILE A 99 -3.85 1.37 -12.74
C ILE A 99 -5.20 0.75 -13.11
N ASN A 100 -6.22 0.98 -12.27
CA ASN A 100 -7.58 0.50 -12.43
C ASN A 100 -8.54 1.38 -11.60
N PRO A 101 -9.33 2.27 -12.22
CA PRO A 101 -10.26 3.15 -11.50
C PRO A 101 -11.29 2.42 -10.62
N ASN A 102 -11.56 1.15 -10.92
CA ASN A 102 -12.51 0.31 -10.17
C ASN A 102 -11.84 -0.51 -9.06
N ALA A 103 -10.52 -0.40 -8.87
CA ALA A 103 -9.82 -1.15 -7.84
C ALA A 103 -10.16 -0.65 -6.43
N GLY A 104 -10.24 -1.58 -5.48
CA GLY A 104 -10.21 -1.28 -4.06
C GLY A 104 -8.80 -0.89 -3.61
N ILE A 105 -8.70 -0.01 -2.62
CA ILE A 105 -7.44 0.29 -1.95
C ILE A 105 -7.52 -0.22 -0.51
N ILE A 106 -6.51 -0.96 -0.08
CA ILE A 106 -6.29 -1.35 1.31
C ILE A 106 -5.05 -0.61 1.81
N LEU A 107 -5.21 0.16 2.90
CA LEU A 107 -4.11 0.89 3.52
C LEU A 107 -3.94 0.46 4.96
N THR A 108 -2.71 0.12 5.33
CA THR A 108 -2.36 -0.10 6.73
C THR A 108 -1.78 1.17 7.32
N HIS A 109 -2.51 1.76 8.28
CA HIS A 109 -2.02 2.84 9.13
C HIS A 109 -1.67 2.28 10.51
N HIS A 110 -0.48 2.57 11.01
CA HIS A 110 -0.12 2.23 12.38
C HIS A 110 -0.43 3.41 13.30
N THR A 111 -1.56 3.36 14.00
CA THR A 111 -1.91 4.33 15.05
C THR A 111 -1.60 3.77 16.44
N LYS A 112 -1.36 4.63 17.45
CA LYS A 112 -1.47 4.17 18.84
C LYS A 112 -2.89 3.66 19.10
N LYS A 113 -3.05 2.88 20.16
CA LYS A 113 -4.39 2.43 20.61
C LYS A 113 -5.26 3.64 20.92
N LEU A 114 -6.14 3.99 19.98
CA LEU A 114 -7.18 4.99 20.15
C LEU A 114 -8.43 4.36 20.76
N SER A 115 -9.18 5.14 21.53
CA SER A 115 -10.54 4.75 21.91
C SER A 115 -11.47 4.85 20.69
N LYS A 116 -12.57 4.07 20.66
CA LYS A 116 -13.52 4.07 19.53
C LYS A 116 -14.05 5.48 19.21
N LYS A 117 -14.32 6.27 20.25
CA LYS A 117 -14.79 7.66 20.11
C LYS A 117 -13.75 8.55 19.41
N MET A 118 -12.47 8.38 19.76
CA MET A 118 -11.39 9.13 19.12
C MET A 118 -11.17 8.70 17.67
N LEU A 119 -11.40 7.43 17.32
CA LEU A 119 -11.33 6.97 15.93
C LEU A 119 -12.43 7.58 15.06
N GLU A 120 -13.65 7.74 15.60
CA GLU A 120 -14.78 8.35 14.89
C GLU A 120 -14.59 9.86 14.69
N GLU A 121 -14.00 10.54 15.68
CA GLU A 121 -13.74 11.98 15.64
C GLU A 121 -12.46 12.34 14.87
N ASP A 122 -11.42 11.50 14.97
CA ASP A 122 -10.10 11.72 14.40
C ASP A 122 -9.37 10.37 14.09
N PRO A 123 -9.63 9.77 12.92
CA PRO A 123 -9.17 8.41 12.60
C PRO A 123 -7.66 8.28 12.38
N PHE A 124 -6.93 9.37 12.20
CA PHE A 124 -5.51 9.37 11.84
C PHE A 124 -4.58 9.79 12.98
N GLN A 125 -5.07 9.93 14.21
CA GLN A 125 -4.22 10.18 15.38
C GLN A 125 -3.33 8.97 15.73
N ALA A 126 -2.02 9.05 15.50
CA ALA A 126 -1.07 8.06 15.98
C ALA A 126 -0.50 8.37 17.36
#